data_AF-A0A830FR75-F1
#
_entry.id   AF-A0A830FR75-F1
#
_cell.length_a   1.000
_cell.length_b   1.000
_cell.length_c   1.000
_cell.angle_alpha   90.00
_cell.angle_beta   90.00
_cell.angle_gamma   90.00
#
_symmetry.space_group_name_H-M   'P 1'
#
loop_
_entity.id
_entity.type
_entity.pdbx_description
1 polymer ?
#
loop_
_entity_poly.entity_id
_entity_poly.type
_entity_poly.pdbx_seq_one_letter_code
_entity_poly.pdbx_strand_id
1 'polypeptide(L)'
;MTAIHSWVPVLILTVAIGLAGCTYPTASGYEVDLDGIPERNDGGFEMHGEVEVADTTAPVRNFTDVSLKFYDNDMSEITQINLGRMSTDSSVAPIRRSFNISLNQQPTYIILESPDFWNSDVSVGAYRWNGGSYTYYFVTSKDERFPE
;
A
#
# COMPACT_ATOMS: atom_id res chain seq x y z
N MET A 1 11.68 -18.81 -66.41
CA MET A 1 10.42 -19.40 -65.92
C MET A 1 10.59 -19.58 -64.41
N THR A 2 10.16 -18.61 -63.61
CA THR A 2 8.93 -18.63 -62.75
C THR A 2 9.04 -19.67 -61.62
N ALA A 3 8.82 -19.39 -60.33
CA ALA A 3 8.27 -18.23 -59.63
C ALA A 3 8.71 -18.22 -58.15
N ILE A 4 8.43 -17.08 -57.51
CA ILE A 4 8.73 -16.62 -56.15
C ILE A 4 7.75 -17.25 -55.15
N HIS A 5 8.17 -17.52 -53.90
CA HIS A 5 7.40 -17.10 -52.72
C HIS A 5 8.26 -17.11 -51.44
N SER A 6 8.66 -15.90 -51.06
CA SER A 6 9.13 -15.54 -49.72
C SER A 6 7.97 -15.62 -48.73
N TRP A 7 8.21 -16.15 -47.53
CA TRP A 7 7.38 -15.91 -46.35
C TRP A 7 8.30 -15.53 -45.18
N VAL A 8 8.17 -14.28 -44.74
CA VAL A 8 8.81 -13.63 -43.59
C VAL A 8 7.93 -13.89 -42.35
N PRO A 9 8.51 -13.90 -41.14
CA PRO A 9 8.12 -14.79 -40.04
C PRO A 9 7.02 -14.17 -39.16
N VAL A 10 6.34 -15.02 -38.39
CA VAL A 10 5.54 -14.57 -37.25
C VAL A 10 6.19 -15.11 -35.99
N LEU A 11 7.10 -14.32 -35.44
CA LEU A 11 7.60 -14.50 -34.09
C LEU A 11 6.52 -13.97 -33.13
N ILE A 12 5.74 -14.88 -32.54
CA ILE A 12 4.76 -14.54 -31.52
C ILE A 12 5.55 -14.28 -30.22
N LEU A 13 5.79 -13.00 -29.93
CA LEU A 13 6.25 -12.56 -28.62
C LEU A 13 5.03 -12.58 -27.68
N THR A 14 4.83 -13.67 -26.96
CA THR A 14 3.91 -13.72 -25.82
C THR A 14 4.50 -12.83 -24.72
N VAL A 15 4.02 -11.60 -24.63
CA VAL A 15 4.20 -10.75 -23.46
C VAL A 15 3.34 -11.37 -22.35
N ALA A 16 3.95 -12.27 -21.59
CA ALA A 16 3.43 -12.62 -20.28
C ALA A 16 3.64 -11.39 -19.41
N ILE A 17 2.57 -10.59 -19.25
CA ILE A 17 2.48 -9.63 -18.16
C ILE A 17 2.39 -10.49 -16.90
N GLY A 18 3.54 -10.93 -16.41
CA GLY A 18 3.66 -11.35 -15.03
C GLY A 18 3.31 -10.13 -14.21
N LEU A 19 2.14 -10.15 -13.59
CA LEU A 19 1.90 -9.37 -12.38
C LEU A 19 3.00 -9.83 -11.41
N ALA A 20 4.14 -9.15 -11.47
CA ALA A 20 5.13 -9.19 -10.44
C ALA A 20 4.43 -8.56 -9.24
N GLY A 21 3.77 -9.41 -8.44
CA GLY A 21 3.69 -9.17 -7.02
C GLY A 21 5.13 -9.01 -6.59
N CYS A 22 5.55 -7.76 -6.38
CA CYS A 22 6.80 -7.45 -5.74
C CYS A 22 6.71 -8.03 -4.33
N THR A 23 7.08 -9.30 -4.19
CA THR A 23 7.31 -9.90 -2.88
C THR A 23 8.68 -9.39 -2.46
N TYR A 24 8.67 -8.26 -1.75
CA TYR A 24 9.85 -7.75 -1.07
C TYR A 24 10.24 -8.75 0.02
N PRO A 25 11.54 -8.90 0.31
CA PRO A 25 12.00 -9.89 1.28
C PRO A 25 11.44 -9.55 2.66
N THR A 26 10.57 -10.43 3.17
CA THR A 26 9.97 -10.33 4.49
C THR A 26 11.07 -10.45 5.55
N ALA A 27 11.34 -9.34 6.23
CA ALA A 27 12.18 -9.29 7.41
C ALA A 27 11.44 -9.95 8.58
N SER A 28 11.31 -11.28 8.60
CA SER A 28 10.89 -12.10 9.76
C SER A 28 9.75 -11.56 10.66
N GLY A 29 8.80 -10.81 10.08
CA GLY A 29 7.77 -10.04 10.79
C GLY A 29 6.46 -9.97 10.00
N TYR A 30 5.44 -9.33 10.60
CA TYR A 30 4.12 -9.13 10.01
C TYR A 30 4.10 -7.89 9.12
N GLU A 31 3.47 -7.99 7.96
CA GLU A 31 3.28 -6.88 7.04
C GLU A 31 1.81 -6.44 7.05
N VAL A 32 1.60 -5.12 7.16
CA VAL A 32 0.30 -4.49 6.95
C VAL A 32 0.42 -3.60 5.72
N ASP A 33 -0.07 -4.12 4.61
CA ASP A 33 0.03 -3.49 3.30
C ASP A 33 -1.06 -2.44 3.10
N LEU A 34 -0.69 -1.35 2.45
CA LEU A 34 -1.60 -0.29 2.03
C LEU A 34 -1.65 -0.28 0.50
N ASP A 35 -2.58 -1.04 -0.06
CA ASP A 35 -2.81 -1.10 -1.49
C ASP A 35 -3.85 -0.05 -1.90
N GLY A 36 -3.38 1.15 -2.26
CA GLY A 36 -4.27 2.13 -2.86
C GLY A 36 -3.54 3.01 -3.84
N ILE A 37 -4.27 3.55 -4.81
CA ILE A 37 -3.69 4.41 -5.84
C ILE A 37 -3.95 5.85 -5.42
N PRO A 38 -2.93 6.61 -4.96
CA PRO A 38 -3.12 7.99 -4.57
C PRO A 38 -3.13 8.86 -5.84
N GLU A 39 -4.28 9.47 -6.11
CA GLU A 39 -4.53 10.29 -7.29
C GLU A 39 -4.59 11.77 -6.93
N ARG A 40 -3.99 12.60 -7.77
CA ARG A 40 -4.11 14.06 -7.67
C ARG A 40 -5.20 14.51 -8.63
N ASN A 41 -6.16 15.28 -8.14
CA ASN A 41 -7.13 15.98 -8.96
C ASN A 41 -6.90 17.50 -8.86
N ASP A 42 -7.52 18.30 -9.75
CA ASP A 42 -7.30 19.75 -9.87
C ASP A 42 -7.56 20.50 -8.55
N GLY A 43 -6.50 20.61 -7.72
CA GLY A 43 -6.53 21.26 -6.41
C GLY A 43 -6.78 20.34 -5.22
N GLY A 44 -6.91 19.03 -5.41
CA GLY A 44 -7.22 18.08 -4.33
C GLY A 44 -6.54 16.72 -4.49
N PHE A 45 -7.05 15.76 -3.73
CA PHE A 45 -6.52 14.41 -3.62
C PHE A 45 -7.66 13.39 -3.56
N GLU A 46 -7.48 12.24 -4.19
CA GLU A 46 -8.40 11.11 -4.11
C GLU A 46 -7.60 9.81 -3.93
N MET A 47 -8.12 8.88 -3.14
CA MET A 47 -7.51 7.57 -3.00
C MET A 47 -8.58 6.53 -2.72
N HIS A 48 -8.58 5.50 -3.55
CA HIS A 48 -9.33 4.28 -3.36
C HIS A 48 -8.34 3.14 -3.19
N GLY A 49 -8.65 2.21 -2.30
CA GLY A 49 -7.75 1.11 -2.00
C GLY A 49 -8.25 0.22 -0.88
N GLU A 50 -7.37 -0.67 -0.45
CA GLU A 50 -7.56 -1.57 0.66
C GLU A 50 -6.34 -1.58 1.57
N VAL A 51 -6.57 -1.87 2.84
CA VAL A 51 -5.52 -2.28 3.76
C VAL A 51 -5.60 -3.78 3.92
N GLU A 52 -4.48 -4.47 3.77
CA GLU A 52 -4.38 -5.92 3.90
C GLU A 52 -3.37 -6.29 4.99
N VAL A 53 -3.74 -7.25 5.82
CA VAL A 53 -2.84 -7.95 6.73
C VAL A 53 -2.61 -9.34 6.15
N ALA A 54 -1.34 -9.74 5.99
CA ALA A 54 -1.01 -11.07 5.49
C ALA A 54 -1.60 -12.19 6.38
N ASP A 55 -2.33 -13.13 5.78
CA ASP A 55 -2.91 -14.29 6.47
C ASP A 55 -1.82 -15.22 6.99
N THR A 56 -1.89 -15.62 8.26
CA THR A 56 -0.94 -16.55 8.87
C THR A 56 -1.66 -17.53 9.79
N THR A 57 -1.24 -18.81 9.76
CA THR A 57 -1.85 -19.85 10.61
C THR A 57 -1.32 -19.81 12.05
N ALA A 58 -0.09 -19.34 12.29
CA ALA A 58 0.49 -19.06 13.60
C ALA A 58 1.86 -18.33 13.48
N PRO A 59 2.21 -17.41 14.41
CA PRO A 59 1.36 -16.87 15.48
C PRO A 59 0.31 -15.92 14.90
N VAL A 60 -0.92 -15.96 15.41
CA VAL A 60 -1.96 -14.98 15.04
C VAL A 60 -1.65 -13.63 15.65
N ARG A 61 -1.74 -12.56 14.86
CA ARG A 61 -1.60 -11.18 15.33
C ARG A 61 -2.89 -10.39 15.15
N ASN A 62 -3.29 -9.71 16.22
CA ASN A 62 -4.44 -8.82 16.23
C ASN A 62 -3.96 -7.37 16.23
N PHE A 63 -4.59 -6.54 15.41
CA PHE A 63 -4.36 -5.10 15.33
C PHE A 63 -5.63 -4.37 15.69
N THR A 64 -5.54 -3.52 16.71
CA THR A 64 -6.62 -2.70 17.23
C THR A 64 -6.52 -1.28 16.70
N ASP A 65 -7.66 -0.61 16.58
CA ASP A 65 -7.77 0.80 16.18
C ASP A 65 -6.93 1.15 14.94
N VAL A 66 -6.94 0.27 13.93
CA VAL A 66 -6.26 0.50 12.66
C VAL A 66 -6.91 1.69 11.98
N SER A 67 -6.10 2.66 11.57
CA SER A 67 -6.55 3.87 10.91
C SER A 67 -5.58 4.26 9.80
N LEU A 68 -6.13 4.90 8.76
CA LEU A 68 -5.35 5.55 7.72
C LEU A 68 -5.34 7.04 8.00
N LYS A 69 -4.15 7.60 8.27
CA LYS A 69 -3.99 9.01 8.62
C LYS A 69 -3.31 9.80 7.51
N PHE A 70 -3.78 11.03 7.33
CA PHE A 70 -3.33 11.95 6.29
C PHE A 70 -2.73 13.18 6.96
N TYR A 71 -1.48 13.50 6.61
CA TYR A 71 -0.74 14.62 7.21
C TYR A 71 -0.28 15.61 6.15
N ASP A 72 -0.15 16.87 6.54
CA ASP A 72 0.52 17.90 5.73
C ASP A 72 2.06 17.85 5.90
N ASN A 73 2.75 18.80 5.28
CA ASN A 73 4.21 18.88 5.32
C ASN A 73 4.76 19.25 6.71
N ASP A 74 3.95 19.88 7.56
CA ASP A 74 4.30 20.26 8.92
C ASP A 74 3.96 19.14 9.93
N MET A 75 3.60 17.95 9.43
CA MET A 75 3.14 16.80 10.20
C MET A 75 1.86 17.06 11.00
N SER A 76 1.06 18.04 10.59
CA SER A 76 -0.27 18.26 11.16
C SER A 76 -1.26 17.29 10.54
N GLU A 77 -2.06 16.62 11.36
CA GLU A 77 -3.12 15.72 10.89
C GLU A 77 -4.17 16.53 10.15
N ILE A 78 -4.41 16.16 8.89
CA ILE A 78 -5.48 16.70 8.05
C ILE A 78 -6.79 15.99 8.40
N THR A 79 -6.75 14.66 8.36
CA THR A 79 -7.90 13.79 8.65
C THR A 79 -7.45 12.33 8.85
N GLN A 80 -8.40 11.47 9.18
CA GLN A 80 -8.20 10.03 9.32
C GLN A 80 -9.43 9.22 8.88
N ILE A 81 -9.19 7.99 8.44
CA ILE A 81 -10.21 6.97 8.20
C ILE A 81 -10.00 5.86 9.24
N ASN A 82 -11.04 5.55 10.01
CA ASN A 82 -10.98 4.43 10.96
C ASN A 82 -11.37 3.13 10.23
N LEU A 83 -10.46 2.15 10.23
CA LEU A 83 -10.63 0.83 9.63
C LEU A 83 -11.00 -0.24 10.66
N GLY A 84 -10.89 0.10 11.95
CA GLY A 84 -11.26 -0.72 13.09
C GLY A 84 -10.25 -1.82 13.38
N ARG A 85 -10.75 -2.99 13.75
CA ARG A 85 -9.92 -4.15 14.08
C ARG A 85 -9.60 -4.96 12.82
N MET A 86 -8.37 -5.45 12.76
CA MET A 86 -7.85 -6.37 11.75
C MET A 86 -7.04 -7.49 12.41
N SER A 87 -6.89 -8.62 11.72
CA SER A 87 -6.20 -9.80 12.24
C SER A 87 -5.54 -10.55 11.09
N THR A 88 -4.44 -11.25 11.36
CA THR A 88 -3.87 -12.25 10.45
C THR A 88 -4.72 -13.53 10.38
N ASP A 89 -5.83 -13.60 11.12
CA ASP A 89 -6.81 -14.69 11.15
C ASP A 89 -8.20 -14.10 10.89
N SER A 90 -8.74 -14.41 9.70
CA SER A 90 -10.05 -13.92 9.23
C SER A 90 -11.25 -14.39 10.06
N SER A 91 -11.08 -15.42 10.90
CA SER A 91 -12.10 -15.86 11.85
C SER A 91 -12.24 -14.93 13.06
N VAL A 92 -11.21 -14.13 13.36
CA VAL A 92 -11.16 -13.18 14.49
C VAL A 92 -11.53 -11.77 14.05
N ALA A 93 -10.93 -11.28 12.97
CA ALA A 93 -11.24 -9.99 12.37
C ALA A 93 -10.88 -10.00 10.87
N PRO A 94 -11.46 -9.13 10.04
CA PRO A 94 -11.13 -9.09 8.62
C PRO A 94 -9.64 -8.87 8.36
N ILE A 95 -9.09 -9.65 7.44
CA ILE A 95 -7.72 -9.49 6.92
C ILE A 95 -7.62 -8.31 5.94
N ARG A 96 -8.76 -7.85 5.39
CA ARG A 96 -8.84 -6.74 4.41
C ARG A 96 -9.88 -5.70 4.80
N ARG A 97 -9.60 -4.43 4.53
CA ARG A 97 -10.51 -3.29 4.70
C ARG A 97 -10.38 -2.30 3.55
N SER A 98 -11.44 -2.16 2.76
CA SER A 98 -11.49 -1.16 1.69
C SER A 98 -11.73 0.24 2.26
N PHE A 99 -11.19 1.26 1.60
CA PHE A 99 -11.40 2.67 1.92
C PHE A 99 -11.55 3.50 0.64
N ASN A 100 -12.20 4.65 0.79
CA ASN A 100 -12.27 5.69 -0.24
C ASN A 100 -12.22 7.05 0.45
N ILE A 101 -11.40 7.97 -0.09
CA ILE A 101 -11.30 9.32 0.42
C ILE A 101 -11.07 10.33 -0.70
N SER A 102 -11.68 11.51 -0.54
CA SER A 102 -11.41 12.68 -1.36
C SER A 102 -11.14 13.87 -0.43
N LEU A 103 -10.06 14.60 -0.69
CA LEU A 103 -9.64 15.78 0.06
C LEU A 103 -9.54 16.98 -0.87
N ASN A 104 -9.82 18.17 -0.34
CA ASN A 104 -9.65 19.45 -1.01
C ASN A 104 -8.22 19.99 -0.93
N GLN A 105 -7.28 19.18 -0.44
CA GLN A 105 -5.86 19.49 -0.36
C GLN A 105 -5.02 18.22 -0.51
N GLN A 106 -3.80 18.38 -0.98
CA GLN A 106 -2.83 17.29 -1.17
C GLN A 106 -2.15 16.94 0.17
N PRO A 107 -2.30 15.71 0.70
CA PRO A 107 -1.49 15.27 1.83
C PRO A 107 -0.03 15.09 1.42
N THR A 108 0.87 15.32 2.37
CA THR A 108 2.30 15.02 2.19
C THR A 108 2.62 13.59 2.63
N TYR A 109 1.98 13.13 3.71
CA TYR A 109 2.16 11.76 4.22
C TYR A 109 0.81 11.06 4.37
N ILE A 110 0.79 9.78 4.01
CA ILE A 110 -0.35 8.88 4.23
C ILE A 110 0.21 7.66 4.96
N ILE A 111 -0.24 7.44 6.19
CA ILE A 111 0.38 6.47 7.11
C ILE A 111 -0.69 5.61 7.77
N LEU A 112 -0.47 4.31 7.81
CA LEU A 112 -1.23 3.39 8.65
C LEU A 112 -0.82 3.52 10.12
N GLU A 113 -1.81 3.65 10.99
CA GLU A 113 -1.60 3.85 12.42
C GLU A 113 -2.43 2.84 13.23
N SER A 114 -1.78 2.26 14.23
CA SER A 114 -2.36 1.42 15.28
C SER A 114 -1.40 1.44 16.47
N PRO A 115 -1.89 1.35 17.73
CA PRO A 115 -1.03 1.09 18.88
C PRO A 115 -0.20 -0.19 18.74
N ASP A 116 -0.60 -1.13 17.88
CA ASP A 116 0.01 -2.46 17.74
C ASP A 116 1.15 -2.54 16.70
N PHE A 117 1.42 -1.48 15.93
CA PHE A 117 2.41 -1.49 14.83
C PHE A 117 3.85 -1.21 15.28
N TRP A 118 4.05 -0.48 16.38
CA TRP A 118 5.36 0.11 16.70
C TRP A 118 6.25 -0.80 17.57
N ASN A 119 6.50 -2.04 17.11
CA ASN A 119 7.22 -3.05 17.91
C ASN A 119 8.26 -3.88 17.14
N SER A 120 8.92 -3.32 16.12
CA SER A 120 9.99 -3.91 15.28
C SER A 120 9.64 -5.16 14.46
N ASP A 121 8.63 -5.92 14.88
CA ASP A 121 8.16 -7.13 14.21
C ASP A 121 7.02 -6.86 13.23
N VAL A 122 6.63 -5.59 13.05
CA VAL A 122 5.56 -5.17 12.14
C VAL A 122 6.10 -4.09 11.21
N SER A 123 5.92 -4.30 9.91
CA SER A 123 6.15 -3.30 8.87
C SER A 123 4.83 -2.83 8.29
N VAL A 124 4.64 -1.52 8.17
CA VAL A 124 3.39 -0.92 7.67
C VAL A 124 3.62 -0.09 6.42
N GLY A 125 2.71 -0.22 5.46
CA GLY A 125 2.72 0.57 4.23
C GLY A 125 2.43 2.04 4.48
N ALA A 126 3.15 2.91 3.77
CA ALA A 126 2.98 4.36 3.81
C ALA A 126 3.30 5.00 2.45
N TYR A 127 2.76 6.22 2.23
CA TYR A 127 3.08 7.05 1.08
C TYR A 127 3.65 8.41 1.50
N ARG A 128 4.63 8.91 0.72
CA ARG A 128 5.19 10.27 0.83
C ARG A 128 5.09 10.97 -0.51
N TRP A 129 4.57 12.20 -0.51
CA TRP A 129 4.59 13.08 -1.67
C TRP A 129 5.99 13.69 -1.85
N ASN A 130 6.58 13.51 -3.02
CA ASN A 130 7.93 14.01 -3.35
C ASN A 130 7.92 15.18 -4.35
N GLY A 131 6.81 15.94 -4.43
CA GLY A 131 6.68 17.10 -5.31
C GLY A 131 6.13 16.81 -6.71
N GLY A 132 6.16 15.55 -7.16
CA GLY A 132 5.60 15.14 -8.45
C GLY A 132 4.76 13.86 -8.42
N SER A 133 5.08 12.93 -7.52
CA SER A 133 4.35 11.69 -7.29
C SER A 133 4.46 11.27 -5.84
N TYR A 134 3.62 10.30 -5.46
CA TYR A 134 3.80 9.57 -4.22
C TYR A 134 4.83 8.46 -4.40
N THR A 135 5.64 8.25 -3.37
CA THR A 135 6.51 7.09 -3.22
C THR A 135 5.98 6.21 -2.10
N TYR A 136 5.78 4.93 -2.40
CA TYR A 136 5.42 3.91 -1.43
C TYR A 136 6.67 3.43 -0.68
N TYR A 137 6.55 3.22 0.62
CA TYR A 137 7.61 2.68 1.47
C TYR A 137 7.01 1.95 2.68
N PHE A 138 7.82 1.09 3.29
CA PHE A 138 7.49 0.44 4.55
C PHE A 138 8.12 1.18 5.73
N VAL A 139 7.39 1.19 6.84
CA VAL A 139 7.80 1.79 8.11
C VAL A 139 7.77 0.72 9.19
N THR A 140 8.84 0.62 9.99
CA THR A 140 8.97 -0.39 11.06
C THR A 140 9.00 0.18 12.47
N SER A 141 9.10 1.51 12.59
CA SER A 141 9.13 2.19 13.89
C SER A 141 8.42 3.54 13.84
N LYS A 142 8.02 4.01 15.03
CA LYS A 142 7.32 5.29 15.18
C LYS A 142 8.16 6.48 14.70
N ASP A 143 9.48 6.40 14.83
CA ASP A 143 10.39 7.49 14.50
C ASP A 143 10.71 7.54 12.99
N GLU A 144 10.65 6.40 12.30
CA GLU A 144 10.94 6.29 10.85
C GLU A 144 9.78 6.74 9.94
N ARG A 145 8.57 6.89 10.49
CA ARG A 145 7.36 7.14 9.68
C ARG A 145 7.32 8.51 9.01
N PHE A 146 8.25 9.40 9.37
CA PHE A 146 8.45 10.70 8.74
C PHE A 146 9.92 10.82 8.30
N PRO A 147 10.29 10.26 7.14
CA PRO A 147 11.66 10.33 6.66
C PRO A 147 12.03 11.79 6.32
N GLU A 148 13.24 12.20 6.71
CA GLU A 148 13.80 13.53 6.38
C GLU A 148 13.83 13.77 4.86
#